data_AF-A0AAV8XG10-F1
#
_entry.id   AF-A0AAV8XG10-F1
#
_cell.length_a   1.000
_cell.length_b   1.000
_cell.length_c   1.000
_cell.angle_alpha   90.00
_cell.angle_beta   90.00
_cell.angle_gamma   90.00
#
_symmetry.space_group_name_H-M   'P 1'
#
loop_
_entity.id
_entity.type
_entity.pdbx_description
1 polymer ?
#
loop_
_entity_poly.entity_id
_entity_poly.type
_entity_poly.pdbx_seq_one_letter_code
_entity_poly.pdbx_strand_id
1 'polypeptide(L)'
;MYMYVFNIRNVIGNCGVAGREEDVLDGKGYVEMTGIDPQTSKDICEIIKSKGGRYLEAQVQGSKLEADEGSLVVLTAGDKSLFVDCQSCFKAMGKTAFFLGDVGYATKTNLILQLMKGIALVGLAEGLALADRCGISSKDVLNIFNLTNLSCDYLTNKAKLIVQKDFKHVEQAIEHMQKDMKLALDLSDHLKQPLLMTSTANEVYKHARRLGYDGHDASCIYMRTRH
;
A
#
# COMPACT_ATOMS: atom_id res chain seq x y z
N MET A 1 -8.16 -6.33 -3.17
CA MET A 1 -6.98 -6.75 -3.96
C MET A 1 -6.79 -8.24 -3.75
N TYR A 2 -6.71 -9.00 -4.84
CA TYR A 2 -6.88 -10.45 -4.86
C TYR A 2 -5.69 -11.17 -4.23
N MET A 3 -6.01 -12.13 -3.37
CA MET A 3 -5.10 -13.07 -2.72
C MET A 3 -4.73 -14.15 -3.74
N TYR A 4 -3.58 -14.04 -4.40
CA TYR A 4 -3.11 -15.06 -5.33
C TYR A 4 -2.43 -16.19 -4.57
N VAL A 5 -3.08 -17.36 -4.58
CA VAL A 5 -2.56 -18.61 -4.01
C VAL A 5 -1.70 -19.31 -5.08
N PHE A 6 -0.38 -19.15 -5.00
CA PHE A 6 0.55 -20.09 -5.62
C PHE A 6 1.01 -21.10 -4.57
N ASN A 7 1.45 -22.27 -5.03
CA ASN A 7 1.61 -23.55 -4.34
C ASN A 7 2.57 -23.56 -3.11
N ILE A 8 2.28 -22.71 -2.13
CA ILE A 8 2.73 -22.75 -0.74
C ILE A 8 1.47 -23.08 0.04
N ARG A 9 1.47 -24.20 0.77
CA ARG A 9 0.31 -24.62 1.57
C ARG A 9 0.02 -23.55 2.62
N ASN A 10 -1.08 -22.82 2.37
CA ASN A 10 -1.90 -21.98 3.25
C ASN A 10 -1.65 -20.45 3.17
N VAL A 11 -2.66 -19.75 2.64
CA VAL A 11 -2.89 -18.30 2.78
C VAL A 11 -4.17 -18.13 3.63
N ILE A 12 -4.23 -17.13 4.53
CA ILE A 12 -5.39 -16.91 5.42
C ILE A 12 -6.07 -15.55 5.20
N GLY A 13 -7.40 -15.59 5.15
CA GLY A 13 -8.32 -14.61 5.73
C GLY A 13 -9.42 -15.34 6.54
N ASN A 14 -10.05 -14.67 7.52
CA ASN A 14 -11.19 -15.04 8.42
C ASN A 14 -11.40 -16.49 8.95
N CYS A 15 -10.63 -17.49 8.51
CA CYS A 15 -10.69 -18.91 8.87
C CYS A 15 -9.26 -19.47 9.08
N GLY A 16 -8.42 -18.76 9.83
CA GLY A 16 -6.97 -18.99 9.82
C GLY A 16 -6.43 -20.36 10.27
N VAL A 17 -5.22 -20.68 9.78
CA VAL A 17 -4.32 -21.84 10.06
C VAL A 17 -3.95 -22.00 11.55
N ALA A 18 -4.34 -21.04 12.39
CA ALA A 18 -4.18 -21.08 13.83
C ALA A 18 -5.50 -20.80 14.54
N GLY A 19 -6.64 -21.04 13.89
CA GLY A 19 -7.97 -20.76 14.42
C GLY A 19 -8.36 -21.65 15.60
N ARG A 20 -7.58 -22.70 15.90
CA ARG A 20 -7.78 -23.58 17.06
C ARG A 20 -6.54 -23.55 17.95
N GLU A 21 -6.73 -23.64 19.26
CA GLU A 21 -5.63 -23.71 20.25
C GLU A 21 -4.70 -24.91 20.00
N GLU A 22 -5.22 -25.98 19.40
CA GLU A 22 -4.52 -27.25 19.17
C GLU A 22 -3.61 -27.26 17.92
N ASP A 23 -3.62 -26.21 17.10
CA ASP A 23 -2.87 -26.18 15.84
C ASP A 23 -1.34 -26.13 16.08
N VAL A 24 -0.61 -27.17 15.66
CA VAL A 24 0.87 -27.21 15.67
C VAL A 24 1.43 -26.76 14.31
N LEU A 25 2.37 -25.81 14.35
CA LEU A 25 2.98 -25.18 13.18
C LEU A 25 4.46 -25.56 12.97
N ASP A 26 4.96 -26.57 13.68
CA ASP A 26 6.31 -27.10 13.51
C ASP A 26 6.65 -27.35 12.03
N GLY A 27 7.78 -26.79 11.60
CA GLY A 27 8.27 -26.89 10.23
C GLY A 27 7.49 -26.05 9.19
N LYS A 28 6.43 -25.36 9.58
CA LYS A 28 5.65 -24.48 8.69
C LYS A 28 6.14 -23.03 8.75
N GLY A 29 5.92 -22.30 7.66
CA GLY A 29 6.18 -20.87 7.57
C GLY A 29 4.91 -20.10 7.24
N TYR A 30 4.75 -18.94 7.86
CA TYR A 30 3.67 -17.99 7.57
C TYR A 30 4.26 -16.71 6.99
N VAL A 31 3.75 -16.30 5.82
CA VAL A 31 4.17 -15.09 5.12
C VAL A 31 3.01 -14.10 5.10
N GLU A 32 3.12 -13.04 5.90
CA GLU A 32 2.11 -11.99 6.02
C GLU A 32 2.28 -10.93 4.94
N MET A 33 1.36 -10.89 3.99
CA MET A 33 1.40 -9.95 2.86
C MET A 33 0.33 -8.84 2.96
N THR A 34 -0.50 -8.88 3.99
CA THR A 34 -1.59 -7.92 4.19
C THR A 34 -1.02 -6.59 4.71
N GLY A 35 -1.55 -5.48 4.21
CA GLY A 35 -1.24 -4.15 4.75
C GLY A 35 -1.92 -3.94 6.11
N ILE A 36 -1.19 -4.28 7.18
CA ILE A 36 -1.57 -4.14 8.60
C ILE A 36 -0.64 -3.14 9.29
N ASP A 37 -0.92 -2.83 10.56
CA ASP A 37 0.01 -2.02 11.37
C ASP A 37 1.15 -2.86 11.95
N PRO A 38 2.27 -2.23 12.37
CA PRO A 38 3.43 -2.96 12.88
C PRO A 38 3.18 -3.73 14.18
N GLN A 39 2.22 -3.32 15.01
CA GLN A 39 1.92 -4.02 16.26
C GLN A 39 1.13 -5.30 15.96
N THR A 40 0.08 -5.23 15.12
CA THR A 40 -0.66 -6.40 14.66
C THR A 40 0.28 -7.45 14.04
N SER A 41 1.25 -7.03 13.21
CA SER A 41 2.25 -7.94 12.64
C SER A 41 3.11 -8.66 13.69
N LYS A 42 3.50 -7.94 14.75
CA LYS A 42 4.24 -8.54 15.88
C LYS A 42 3.37 -9.52 16.66
N ASP A 43 2.11 -9.18 16.91
CA ASP A 43 1.19 -10.06 17.63
C ASP A 43 0.97 -11.37 16.86
N ILE A 44 0.81 -11.29 15.53
CA ILE A 44 0.73 -12.48 14.67
C ILE A 44 2.03 -13.29 14.75
N CYS A 45 3.19 -12.63 14.67
CA CYS A 45 4.49 -13.30 14.80
C CYS A 45 4.61 -14.08 16.12
N GLU A 46 4.22 -13.46 17.24
CA GLU A 46 4.24 -14.11 18.56
C GLU A 46 3.33 -15.33 18.60
N ILE A 47 2.10 -15.22 18.08
CA ILE A 47 1.16 -16.35 17.99
C ILE A 47 1.74 -17.48 17.14
N ILE A 48 2.27 -17.18 15.95
CA ILE A 48 2.85 -18.18 15.05
C ILE A 48 4.04 -18.89 15.70
N LYS A 49 4.95 -18.13 16.33
CA LYS A 49 6.12 -18.68 17.03
C LYS A 49 5.75 -19.50 18.25
N SER A 50 4.72 -19.11 19.00
CA SER A 50 4.22 -19.87 20.16
C SER A 50 3.71 -21.27 19.78
N LYS A 51 3.31 -21.44 18.52
CA LYS A 51 2.86 -22.71 17.92
C LYS A 51 3.97 -23.45 17.16
N GLY A 52 5.23 -23.02 17.27
CA GLY A 52 6.39 -23.64 16.62
C GLY A 52 6.61 -23.26 15.15
N GLY A 53 5.84 -22.32 14.63
CA GLY A 53 5.95 -21.84 13.24
C GLY A 53 7.00 -20.74 13.05
N ARG A 54 7.37 -20.52 11.79
CA ARG A 54 8.22 -19.39 11.36
C ARG A 54 7.35 -18.27 10.76
N TYR A 55 7.76 -17.02 10.96
CA TYR A 55 6.99 -15.85 10.53
C TYR A 55 7.84 -14.88 9.70
N LEU A 56 7.28 -14.38 8.60
CA LEU A 56 7.89 -13.39 7.72
C LEU A 56 6.85 -12.37 7.25
N GLU A 57 7.14 -11.08 7.40
CA GLU A 57 6.42 -10.01 6.70
C GLU A 57 6.84 -9.99 5.23
N ALA A 58 5.90 -9.73 4.31
CA ALA A 58 6.18 -9.54 2.89
C ALA A 58 5.21 -8.54 2.27
N GLN A 59 5.41 -7.24 2.54
CA GLN A 59 4.63 -6.16 1.95
C GLN A 59 4.99 -5.98 0.47
N VAL A 60 4.01 -5.69 -0.39
CA VAL A 60 4.24 -5.56 -1.83
C VAL A 60 4.02 -4.13 -2.32
N GLN A 61 4.88 -3.69 -3.23
CA GLN A 61 4.77 -2.43 -3.96
C GLN A 61 4.60 -2.72 -5.45
N GLY A 62 3.58 -2.11 -6.03
CA GLY A 62 3.26 -2.21 -7.45
C GLY A 62 1.75 -2.15 -7.69
N SER A 63 1.39 -1.93 -8.94
CA SER A 63 0.04 -1.95 -9.48
C SER A 63 -0.46 -3.38 -9.70
N LYS A 64 -1.75 -3.52 -10.01
CA LYS A 64 -2.31 -4.81 -10.43
C LYS A 64 -1.61 -5.36 -11.68
N LEU A 65 -1.26 -4.50 -12.63
CA LEU A 65 -0.53 -4.89 -13.83
C LEU A 65 0.84 -5.48 -13.46
N GLU A 66 1.59 -4.82 -12.59
CA GLU A 66 2.88 -5.33 -12.12
C GLU A 66 2.75 -6.63 -11.32
N ALA A 67 1.62 -6.85 -10.63
CA ALA A 67 1.32 -8.13 -10.00
C ALA A 67 1.10 -9.24 -11.03
N ASP A 68 0.30 -8.96 -12.07
CA ASP A 68 0.00 -9.92 -13.14
C ASP A 68 1.25 -10.23 -13.99
N GLU A 69 2.18 -9.27 -14.13
CA GLU A 69 3.45 -9.42 -14.85
C GLU A 69 4.60 -10.00 -13.99
N GLY A 70 4.38 -10.20 -12.70
CA GLY A 70 5.43 -10.69 -11.78
C GLY A 70 6.57 -9.68 -11.56
N SER A 71 6.28 -8.39 -11.62
CA SER A 71 7.25 -7.29 -11.56
C SER A 71 7.16 -6.42 -10.29
N LEU A 72 6.41 -6.89 -9.27
CA LEU A 72 6.31 -6.27 -7.95
C LEU A 72 7.67 -6.09 -7.27
N VAL A 73 7.73 -5.15 -6.32
CA VAL A 73 8.81 -5.04 -5.34
C VAL A 73 8.30 -5.57 -4.01
N VAL A 74 8.98 -6.57 -3.45
CA VAL A 74 8.61 -7.18 -2.17
C VAL A 74 9.51 -6.63 -1.06
N LEU A 75 8.91 -6.17 0.03
CA LEU A 75 9.58 -5.71 1.25
C LEU A 75 9.36 -6.78 2.32
N THR A 76 10.43 -7.43 2.75
CA THR A 76 10.34 -8.54 3.72
C THR A 76 11.11 -8.25 5.01
N ALA A 77 10.62 -8.78 6.13
CA ALA A 77 11.30 -8.71 7.41
C ALA A 77 10.81 -9.82 8.35
N GLY A 78 11.66 -10.32 9.26
CA GLY A 78 11.35 -11.42 10.17
C GLY A 78 12.33 -12.58 10.04
N ASP A 79 11.82 -13.80 9.88
CA ASP A 79 12.66 -15.00 9.83
C ASP A 79 13.49 -15.07 8.53
N LYS A 80 14.82 -14.98 8.67
CA LYS A 80 15.73 -15.01 7.52
C LYS A 80 15.73 -16.35 6.79
N SER A 81 15.56 -17.46 7.50
CA SER A 81 15.51 -18.79 6.87
C SER A 81 14.26 -18.94 6.01
N LEU A 82 13.11 -18.46 6.51
CA LEU A 82 11.86 -18.45 5.76
C LEU A 82 11.93 -17.52 4.54
N PHE A 83 12.60 -16.36 4.66
CA PHE A 83 12.88 -15.50 3.50
C PHE A 83 13.68 -16.23 2.41
N VAL A 84 14.70 -17.02 2.80
CA VAL A 84 15.49 -17.83 1.85
C VAL A 84 14.63 -18.91 1.21
N ASP A 85 13.83 -19.63 1.99
CA ASP A 85 12.93 -20.68 1.49
C ASP A 85 11.90 -20.12 0.48
N CYS A 86 11.41 -18.89 0.71
CA CYS A 86 10.43 -18.23 -0.15
C CYS A 86 11.02 -17.52 -1.38
N GLN A 87 12.34 -17.58 -1.63
CA GLN A 87 12.96 -16.83 -2.74
C GLN A 87 12.37 -17.16 -4.11
N SER A 88 12.04 -18.42 -4.38
CA SER A 88 11.44 -18.84 -5.66
C SER A 88 10.05 -18.21 -5.84
N CYS A 89 9.27 -18.12 -4.78
CA CYS A 89 7.95 -17.49 -4.77
C CYS A 89 8.06 -15.99 -5.00
N PHE A 90 9.00 -15.31 -4.32
CA PHE A 90 9.23 -13.88 -4.53
C PHE A 90 9.70 -13.56 -5.94
N LYS A 91 10.55 -14.40 -6.54
CA LYS A 91 10.98 -14.26 -7.94
C LYS A 91 9.85 -14.46 -8.94
N ALA A 92 8.84 -15.26 -8.60
CA ALA A 92 7.69 -15.50 -9.47
C ALA A 92 6.70 -14.32 -9.49
N MET A 93 6.61 -13.57 -8.39
CA MET A 93 5.67 -12.45 -8.25
C MET A 93 6.30 -11.07 -8.39
N GLY A 94 7.63 -10.98 -8.29
CA GLY A 94 8.31 -9.69 -8.22
C GLY A 94 9.67 -9.69 -8.88
N LYS A 95 10.07 -8.51 -9.33
CA LYS A 95 11.41 -8.26 -9.88
C LYS A 95 12.50 -8.28 -8.81
N THR A 96 12.14 -7.96 -7.56
CA THR A 96 13.09 -7.95 -6.43
C THR A 96 12.37 -8.12 -5.09
N ALA A 97 13.10 -8.68 -4.13
CA ALA A 97 12.66 -8.80 -2.74
C ALA A 97 13.77 -8.33 -1.79
N PHE A 98 13.46 -7.34 -0.97
CA PHE A 98 14.36 -6.81 0.05
C PHE A 98 14.14 -7.53 1.37
N PHE A 99 15.21 -7.85 2.09
CA PHE A 99 15.14 -8.31 3.47
C PHE A 99 15.63 -7.19 4.39
N LEU A 100 14.71 -6.64 5.17
CA LEU A 100 14.90 -5.40 5.93
C LEU A 100 15.33 -5.63 7.37
N GLY A 101 15.31 -6.87 7.87
CA GLY A 101 15.70 -7.21 9.23
C GLY A 101 14.52 -7.72 10.04
N ASP A 102 14.25 -7.08 11.17
CA ASP A 102 13.31 -7.58 12.18
C ASP A 102 11.84 -7.32 11.84
N VAL A 103 10.96 -8.13 12.44
CA VAL A 103 9.51 -7.98 12.31
C VAL A 103 9.07 -6.56 12.66
N GLY A 104 8.24 -5.99 11.78
CA GLY A 104 7.74 -4.63 11.83
C GLY A 104 8.46 -3.72 10.85
N TYR A 105 9.67 -4.07 10.37
CA TYR A 105 10.42 -3.17 9.49
C TYR A 105 9.81 -3.11 8.09
N ALA A 106 9.38 -4.23 7.51
CA ALA A 106 8.70 -4.19 6.21
C ALA A 106 7.38 -3.44 6.28
N THR A 107 6.61 -3.66 7.35
CA THR A 107 5.33 -2.98 7.59
C THR A 107 5.52 -1.47 7.77
N LYS A 108 6.50 -1.04 8.58
CA LYS A 108 6.85 0.39 8.74
C LYS A 108 7.30 1.02 7.43
N THR A 109 8.19 0.36 6.68
CA THR A 109 8.66 0.86 5.38
C THR A 109 7.50 1.01 4.40
N ASN A 110 6.57 0.04 4.36
CA ASN A 110 5.37 0.14 3.55
C ASN A 110 4.52 1.37 3.90
N LEU A 111 4.25 1.61 5.20
CA LEU A 111 3.49 2.78 5.65
C LEU A 111 4.17 4.11 5.29
N ILE A 112 5.51 4.16 5.38
CA ILE A 112 6.30 5.32 4.96
C ILE A 112 6.16 5.58 3.44
N LEU A 113 6.19 4.53 2.62
CA LEU A 113 5.99 4.71 1.17
C LEU A 113 4.54 5.12 0.84
N GLN A 114 3.56 4.54 1.53
CA GLN A 114 2.15 4.84 1.30
C GLN A 114 1.79 6.28 1.70
N LEU A 115 2.34 6.80 2.82
CA LEU A 115 2.09 8.20 3.19
C LEU A 115 2.73 9.18 2.19
N MET A 116 3.92 8.87 1.65
CA MET A 116 4.54 9.69 0.60
C MET A 116 3.68 9.72 -0.66
N LYS A 117 3.17 8.55 -1.10
CA LYS A 117 2.26 8.44 -2.25
C LYS A 117 0.94 9.19 -2.04
N GLY A 118 0.36 9.10 -0.85
CA GLY A 118 -0.88 9.80 -0.50
C GLY A 118 -0.71 11.32 -0.54
N ILE A 119 0.33 11.86 0.08
CA ILE A 119 0.62 13.30 0.06
C ILE A 119 0.87 13.80 -1.36
N ALA A 120 1.69 13.08 -2.14
CA ALA A 120 2.03 13.48 -3.50
C ALA A 120 0.78 13.55 -4.40
N LEU A 121 -0.15 12.61 -4.24
CA LEU A 121 -1.41 12.59 -4.99
C LEU A 121 -2.33 13.76 -4.62
N VAL A 122 -2.40 14.14 -3.33
CA VAL A 122 -3.14 15.33 -2.90
C VAL A 122 -2.57 16.59 -3.57
N GLY A 123 -1.24 16.74 -3.57
CA GLY A 123 -0.58 17.88 -4.22
C GLY A 123 -0.85 17.95 -5.73
N LEU A 124 -0.82 16.79 -6.42
CA LEU A 124 -1.18 16.70 -7.84
C LEU A 124 -2.64 17.13 -8.07
N ALA A 125 -3.57 16.64 -7.25
CA ALA A 125 -4.99 16.93 -7.36
C ALA A 125 -5.31 18.41 -7.13
N GLU A 126 -4.65 19.05 -6.16
CA GLU A 126 -4.77 20.50 -5.93
C GLU A 126 -4.18 21.31 -7.09
N GLY A 127 -2.99 20.93 -7.58
CA GLY A 127 -2.34 21.60 -8.69
C GLY A 127 -3.19 21.59 -9.97
N LEU A 128 -3.77 20.44 -10.32
CA LEU A 128 -4.65 20.32 -11.48
C LEU A 128 -5.98 21.07 -11.30
N ALA A 129 -6.56 21.09 -10.10
CA ALA A 129 -7.75 21.87 -9.82
C ALA A 129 -7.50 23.38 -9.88
N LEU A 130 -6.32 23.84 -9.43
CA LEU A 130 -5.91 25.23 -9.58
C LEU A 130 -5.72 25.60 -11.06
N ALA A 131 -5.07 24.73 -11.84
CA ALA A 131 -4.91 24.93 -13.29
C ALA A 131 -6.27 25.13 -13.99
N ASP A 132 -7.25 24.29 -13.67
CA ASP A 132 -8.62 24.43 -14.17
C ASP A 132 -9.26 25.77 -13.78
N ARG A 133 -9.05 26.22 -12.53
CA ARG A 133 -9.58 27.51 -12.05
C ARG A 133 -8.92 28.70 -12.76
N CYS A 134 -7.66 28.57 -13.12
CA CYS A 134 -6.93 29.55 -13.93
C CYS A 134 -7.32 29.53 -15.42
N GLY A 135 -8.17 28.59 -15.84
CA GLY A 135 -8.53 28.41 -17.25
C GLY A 135 -7.41 27.75 -18.09
N ILE A 136 -6.44 27.11 -17.42
CA ILE A 136 -5.37 26.37 -18.08
C ILE A 136 -5.85 24.95 -18.35
N SER A 137 -5.64 24.46 -19.58
CA SER A 137 -5.99 23.09 -19.96
C SER A 137 -5.23 22.07 -19.11
N SER A 138 -5.96 21.25 -18.36
CA SER A 138 -5.39 20.12 -17.61
C SER A 138 -4.59 19.14 -18.49
N LYS A 139 -4.90 19.05 -19.79
CA LYS A 139 -4.08 18.27 -20.75
C LYS A 139 -2.72 18.91 -20.99
N ASP A 140 -2.67 20.24 -21.13
CA ASP A 140 -1.42 20.96 -21.34
C ASP A 140 -0.56 20.90 -20.08
N VAL A 141 -1.17 21.04 -18.90
CA VAL A 141 -0.48 20.85 -17.62
C VAL A 141 0.10 19.44 -17.50
N LEU A 142 -0.65 18.40 -17.85
CA LEU A 142 -0.15 17.03 -17.84
C LEU A 142 1.02 16.84 -18.83
N ASN A 143 0.90 17.38 -20.05
CA ASN A 143 1.98 17.31 -21.03
C ASN A 143 3.26 17.97 -20.51
N ILE A 144 3.15 19.15 -19.90
CA ILE A 144 4.29 19.86 -19.29
C ILE A 144 4.82 19.06 -18.10
N PHE A 145 3.95 18.60 -17.19
CA PHE A 145 4.31 17.81 -16.01
C PHE A 145 5.19 16.62 -16.38
N ASN A 146 4.79 15.85 -17.40
CA ASN A 146 5.53 14.68 -17.90
C ASN A 146 6.92 14.99 -18.47
N LEU A 147 7.20 16.25 -18.82
CA LEU A 147 8.51 16.69 -19.31
C LEU A 147 9.40 17.25 -18.21
N THR A 148 8.88 17.37 -16.97
CA THR A 148 9.63 17.91 -15.83
C THR A 148 10.12 16.82 -14.90
N ASN A 149 11.06 17.18 -14.03
CA ASN A 149 11.55 16.32 -12.94
C ASN A 149 10.51 16.05 -11.83
N LEU A 150 9.31 16.61 -11.95
CA LEU A 150 8.19 16.29 -11.06
C LEU A 150 7.52 14.97 -11.42
N SER A 151 7.71 14.50 -12.67
CA SER A 151 7.05 13.30 -13.16
C SER A 151 7.62 12.03 -12.55
N CYS A 152 6.71 11.13 -12.19
CA CYS A 152 6.99 9.73 -11.88
C CYS A 152 5.80 8.91 -12.34
N ASP A 153 6.00 7.64 -12.66
CA ASP A 153 4.97 6.79 -13.29
C ASP A 153 3.64 6.81 -12.53
N TYR A 154 3.71 6.77 -11.18
CA TYR A 154 2.54 6.85 -10.33
C TYR A 154 1.75 8.15 -10.53
N LEU A 155 2.38 9.32 -10.40
CA LEU A 155 1.68 10.59 -10.55
C LEU A 155 1.23 10.84 -11.98
N THR A 156 2.01 10.41 -12.96
CA THR A 156 1.65 10.46 -14.38
C THR A 156 0.38 9.67 -14.67
N ASN A 157 0.26 8.45 -14.14
CA ASN A 157 -0.93 7.63 -14.32
C ASN A 157 -2.14 8.23 -13.59
N LYS A 158 -1.97 8.72 -12.36
CA LYS A 158 -3.04 9.43 -11.63
C LYS A 158 -3.51 10.68 -12.35
N ALA A 159 -2.60 11.46 -12.92
CA ALA A 159 -2.95 12.65 -13.68
C ALA A 159 -3.73 12.31 -14.95
N LYS A 160 -3.40 11.21 -15.66
CA LYS A 160 -4.18 10.71 -16.80
C LYS A 160 -5.62 10.39 -16.38
N LEU A 161 -5.82 9.68 -15.27
CA LEU A 161 -7.15 9.36 -14.75
C LEU A 161 -7.94 10.63 -14.41
N ILE A 162 -7.31 11.63 -13.79
CA ILE A 162 -7.92 12.93 -13.49
C ILE A 162 -8.36 13.64 -14.77
N VAL A 163 -7.47 13.77 -15.76
CA VAL A 163 -7.73 14.43 -17.05
C VAL A 163 -8.87 13.74 -17.81
N GLN A 164 -8.92 12.41 -17.75
CA GLN A 164 -9.96 11.60 -18.40
C GLN A 164 -11.25 11.53 -17.58
N LYS A 165 -11.22 11.94 -16.30
CA LYS A 165 -12.27 11.76 -15.31
C LYS A 165 -12.68 10.29 -15.14
N ASP A 166 -11.74 9.37 -15.33
CA ASP A 166 -11.95 7.95 -15.14
C ASP A 166 -11.52 7.54 -13.73
N PHE A 167 -12.47 7.62 -12.81
CA PHE A 167 -12.27 7.22 -11.42
C PHE A 167 -12.79 5.82 -11.11
N LYS A 168 -13.38 5.15 -12.10
CA LYS A 168 -13.89 3.77 -11.97
C LYS A 168 -12.83 2.75 -12.35
N HIS A 169 -11.82 3.15 -13.11
CA HIS A 169 -10.59 2.40 -13.25
C HIS A 169 -9.75 2.49 -11.97
N VAL A 170 -9.98 1.56 -11.04
CA VAL A 170 -9.34 1.57 -9.71
C VAL A 170 -7.97 0.90 -9.77
N GLU A 171 -6.90 1.70 -9.70
CA GLU A 171 -5.56 1.17 -9.42
C GLU A 171 -5.32 1.10 -7.90
N GLN A 172 -5.84 2.08 -7.16
CA GLN A 172 -5.82 2.09 -5.69
C GLN A 172 -7.10 2.74 -5.17
N ALA A 173 -7.92 1.96 -4.46
CA ALA A 173 -9.16 2.46 -3.88
C ALA A 173 -8.91 3.52 -2.79
N ILE A 174 -9.80 4.50 -2.67
CA ILE A 174 -9.74 5.52 -1.62
C ILE A 174 -9.71 4.89 -0.24
N GLU A 175 -10.54 3.87 0.01
CA GLU A 175 -10.59 3.23 1.33
C GLU A 175 -9.23 2.64 1.73
N HIS A 176 -8.48 2.10 0.78
CA HIS A 176 -7.15 1.52 1.03
C HIS A 176 -6.12 2.63 1.28
N MET A 177 -6.13 3.68 0.45
CA MET A 177 -5.25 4.84 0.66
C MET A 177 -5.50 5.49 2.03
N GLN A 178 -6.77 5.74 2.37
CA GLN A 178 -7.14 6.34 3.66
C GLN A 178 -6.75 5.45 4.84
N LYS A 179 -6.95 4.13 4.74
CA LYS A 179 -6.50 3.16 5.74
C LYS A 179 -5.00 3.29 5.98
N ASP A 180 -4.19 3.29 4.92
CA ASP A 180 -2.74 3.38 5.05
C ASP A 180 -2.28 4.73 5.64
N MET A 181 -2.95 5.83 5.28
CA MET A 181 -2.71 7.16 5.88
C MET A 181 -3.01 7.16 7.38
N LYS A 182 -4.10 6.51 7.80
CA LYS A 182 -4.44 6.34 9.22
C LYS A 182 -3.37 5.52 9.94
N LEU A 183 -2.98 4.37 9.40
CA LEU A 183 -1.95 3.51 10.01
C LEU A 183 -0.60 4.23 10.15
N ALA A 184 -0.24 5.07 9.18
CA ALA A 184 0.95 5.92 9.26
C ALA A 184 0.86 6.96 10.38
N LEU A 185 -0.32 7.59 10.57
CA LEU A 185 -0.56 8.53 11.67
C LEU A 185 -0.51 7.82 13.03
N ASP A 186 -1.16 6.67 13.16
CA ASP A 186 -1.15 5.87 14.40
C ASP A 186 0.30 5.48 14.77
N LEU A 187 1.11 5.04 13.79
CA LEU A 187 2.54 4.78 13.97
C LEU A 187 3.30 6.04 14.42
N SER A 188 2.99 7.19 13.83
CA SER A 188 3.66 8.45 14.14
C SER A 188 3.37 8.94 15.55
N ASP A 189 2.14 8.73 16.04
CA ASP A 189 1.73 9.07 17.40
C ASP A 189 2.49 8.22 18.43
N HIS A 190 2.61 6.91 18.19
CA HIS A 190 3.42 6.03 19.02
C HIS A 190 4.90 6.45 19.10
N LEU A 191 5.43 7.00 18.00
CA LEU A 191 6.81 7.50 17.92
C LEU A 191 6.96 8.96 18.33
N LYS A 192 5.87 9.66 18.65
CA LYS A 192 5.84 11.11 18.93
C LYS A 192 6.46 11.93 17.80
N GLN A 193 6.28 11.50 16.54
CA GLN A 193 6.78 12.17 15.34
C GLN A 193 5.61 12.91 14.66
N PRO A 194 5.58 14.25 14.64
CA PRO A 194 4.55 14.99 13.92
C PRO A 194 4.57 14.72 12.42
N LEU A 195 3.40 14.44 11.83
CA LEU A 195 3.20 14.27 10.38
C LEU A 195 2.12 15.23 9.86
N LEU A 196 2.45 16.52 9.79
CA LEU A 196 1.49 17.60 9.47
C LEU A 196 0.80 17.38 8.12
N MET A 197 1.57 17.15 7.05
CA MET A 197 1.02 16.96 5.71
C MET A 197 0.21 15.67 5.60
N THR A 198 0.64 14.60 6.27
CA THR A 198 -0.11 13.34 6.33
C THR A 198 -1.46 13.53 7.00
N SER A 199 -1.53 14.31 8.08
CA SER A 199 -2.79 14.57 8.78
C SER A 199 -3.80 15.29 7.88
N THR A 200 -3.36 16.34 7.18
CA THR A 200 -4.19 17.07 6.21
C THR A 200 -4.63 16.16 5.06
N ALA A 201 -3.69 15.42 4.46
CA ALA A 201 -4.01 14.51 3.37
C ALA A 201 -5.00 13.40 3.80
N ASN A 202 -4.89 12.87 5.03
CA ASN A 202 -5.85 11.91 5.56
C ASN A 202 -7.27 12.49 5.64
N GLU A 203 -7.43 13.76 6.03
CA GLU A 203 -8.73 14.41 6.05
C GLU A 203 -9.33 14.59 4.63
N VAL A 204 -8.49 14.85 3.61
CA VAL A 204 -8.94 14.85 2.21
C VAL A 204 -9.51 13.49 1.82
N TYR A 205 -8.81 12.40 2.14
CA TYR A 205 -9.29 11.05 1.85
C TYR A 205 -10.54 10.67 2.65
N LYS A 206 -10.60 10.98 3.96
CA LYS A 206 -11.81 10.77 4.79
C LYS A 206 -13.01 11.52 4.23
N HIS A 207 -12.82 12.74 3.75
CA HIS A 207 -13.89 13.51 3.16
C HIS A 207 -14.43 12.85 1.89
N ALA A 208 -13.55 12.36 1.01
CA ALA A 208 -13.97 11.64 -0.19
C ALA A 208 -14.73 10.34 0.15
N ARG A 209 -14.30 9.60 1.18
CA ARG A 209 -15.06 8.44 1.70
C ARG A 209 -16.46 8.83 2.19
N ARG A 210 -16.56 9.92 2.96
CA ARG A 210 -17.86 10.43 3.45
C ARG A 210 -18.84 10.74 2.31
N LEU A 211 -18.34 11.09 1.13
CA LEU A 211 -19.14 11.36 -0.06
C LEU A 211 -19.49 10.09 -0.87
N GLY A 212 -19.09 8.91 -0.42
CA GLY A 212 -19.40 7.62 -1.06
C GLY A 212 -18.39 7.18 -2.14
N TYR A 213 -17.17 7.72 -2.14
CA TYR A 213 -16.14 7.38 -3.12
C TYR A 213 -15.18 6.26 -2.67
N ASP A 214 -15.50 5.50 -1.62
CA ASP A 214 -14.63 4.43 -1.07
C ASP A 214 -14.01 3.52 -2.13
N GLY A 215 -14.85 3.02 -3.05
CA GLY A 215 -14.46 2.09 -4.12
C GLY A 215 -13.96 2.76 -5.40
N HIS A 216 -13.81 4.09 -5.45
CA HIS A 216 -13.24 4.77 -6.61
C HIS A 216 -11.72 4.87 -6.47
N ASP A 217 -11.03 5.12 -7.59
CA ASP A 217 -9.59 5.37 -7.57
C ASP A 217 -9.26 6.59 -6.70
N ALA A 218 -8.13 6.51 -5.99
CA ALA A 218 -7.65 7.57 -5.11
C ALA A 218 -7.49 8.92 -5.82
N SER A 219 -7.31 8.93 -7.14
CA SER A 219 -7.28 10.15 -7.95
C SER A 219 -8.59 10.97 -7.92
N CYS A 220 -9.72 10.38 -7.53
CA CYS A 220 -10.99 11.10 -7.51
C CYS A 220 -11.11 12.18 -6.43
N ILE A 221 -10.13 12.25 -5.51
CA ILE A 221 -9.98 13.40 -4.59
C ILE A 221 -9.88 14.75 -5.34
N TYR A 222 -9.44 14.74 -6.60
CA TYR A 222 -9.47 15.91 -7.49
C TYR A 222 -10.87 16.54 -7.64
N MET A 223 -11.94 15.73 -7.66
CA MET A 223 -13.30 16.27 -7.78
C MET A 223 -13.63 17.23 -6.63
N ARG A 224 -13.00 17.05 -5.47
CA ARG A 224 -13.20 17.93 -4.33
C ARG A 224 -12.37 19.21 -4.38
N THR A 225 -11.14 19.14 -4.88
CA THR A 225 -10.24 20.31 -4.97
C THR A 225 -10.73 21.34 -5.99
N ARG A 226 -11.64 20.94 -6.91
CA ARG A 226 -12.26 21.81 -7.91
C ARG A 226 -13.30 22.80 -7.34
N HIS A 227 -13.96 22.47 -6.22
CA HIS A 227 -15.06 23.26 -5.64
C HIS A 227 -14.58 24.32 -4.66
#